data_AF-A0AB38XQ96-F1
#
_entry.id   AF-A0AB38XQ96-F1
#
_cell.length_a   1.000
_cell.length_b   1.000
_cell.length_c   1.000
_cell.angle_alpha   90.00
_cell.angle_beta   90.00
_cell.angle_gamma   90.00
#
_symmetry.space_group_name_H-M   'P 1'
#
loop_
_entity.id
_entity.type
_entity.pdbx_description
1 polymer ?
#
loop_
_entity_poly.entity_id
_entity_poly.type
_entity_poly.pdbx_seq_one_letter_code
_entity_poly.pdbx_strand_id
1 'polypeptide(L)'
;MGKNLTYIVIDGENIDATLGMSVLGHRPESEERPRWDRILEYARERWGGEVRALFFLNASSGHLPMAFVQALVAMGYTPVPLSSTNPNDKVVDIGIQRTLDAILDQGEGDVILGTHDIDFLPQVEDLLDADRRVGIMCFREFLSIAFNDFVDEGIEIIDMEYDMHAFQVPLPRLHIIPLDEFDPTKII
;
A
#
# COMPACT_ATOMS: atom_id res chain seq x y z
N MET A 1 -23.52 3.33 -15.79
CA MET A 1 -22.29 2.73 -15.23
C MET A 1 -22.00 3.48 -13.96
N GLY A 2 -22.03 2.80 -12.81
CA GLY A 2 -21.61 3.41 -11.54
C GLY A 2 -20.18 3.92 -11.69
N LYS A 3 -19.83 5.01 -11.02
CA LYS A 3 -18.43 5.41 -10.93
C LYS A 3 -17.71 4.27 -10.20
N ASN A 4 -16.77 3.59 -10.86
CA ASN A 4 -15.87 2.68 -10.14
C ASN A 4 -15.20 3.49 -9.02
N LEU A 5 -15.19 2.96 -7.81
CA LEU A 5 -14.57 3.58 -6.65
C LEU A 5 -13.40 2.68 -6.25
N THR A 6 -12.22 3.27 -6.05
CA THR A 6 -11.05 2.54 -5.60
C THR A 6 -10.55 3.17 -4.31
N TYR A 7 -10.45 2.37 -3.26
CA TYR A 7 -9.80 2.73 -2.02
C TYR A 7 -8.33 2.38 -2.09
N ILE A 8 -7.46 3.34 -1.76
CA ILE A 8 -6.06 3.05 -1.46
C ILE A 8 -5.94 3.09 0.06
N VAL A 9 -5.61 1.97 0.67
CA VAL A 9 -5.48 1.83 2.12
C VAL A 9 -4.01 1.61 2.45
N ILE A 10 -3.34 2.60 3.03
CA ILE A 10 -1.89 2.55 3.26
C ILE A 10 -1.58 2.32 4.74
N ASP A 11 -0.82 1.26 5.01
CA ASP A 11 -0.07 1.12 6.25
C ASP A 11 1.23 1.93 6.17
N GLY A 12 1.18 3.16 6.66
CA GLY A 12 2.31 4.08 6.58
C GLY A 12 3.55 3.61 7.33
N GLU A 13 3.36 2.96 8.49
CA GLU A 13 4.47 2.51 9.33
C GLU A 13 5.14 1.28 8.71
N ASN A 14 4.35 0.33 8.21
CA ASN A 14 4.88 -0.85 7.54
C ASN A 14 5.68 -0.47 6.28
N ILE A 15 5.16 0.43 5.43
CA ILE A 15 5.86 0.87 4.21
C ILE A 15 7.16 1.62 4.55
N ASP A 16 7.15 2.60 5.46
CA ASP A 16 8.36 3.36 5.83
C ASP A 16 9.39 2.47 6.53
N ALA A 17 8.94 1.53 7.37
CA ALA A 17 9.82 0.57 8.04
C ALA A 17 10.48 -0.39 7.04
N THR A 18 9.74 -0.97 6.10
CA THR A 18 10.31 -1.88 5.09
C THR A 18 11.29 -1.14 4.18
N LEU A 19 10.95 0.08 3.73
CA LEU A 19 11.85 0.90 2.94
C LEU A 19 13.15 1.23 3.71
N GLY A 20 13.04 1.70 4.95
CA GLY A 20 14.20 2.11 5.72
C GLY A 20 15.08 0.94 6.16
N MET A 21 14.47 -0.11 6.72
CA MET A 21 15.21 -1.19 7.37
C MET A 21 15.63 -2.29 6.40
N SER A 22 14.75 -2.68 5.47
CA SER A 22 14.97 -3.84 4.61
C SER A 22 15.53 -3.48 3.24
N VAL A 23 15.11 -2.34 2.67
CA VAL A 23 15.58 -1.89 1.35
C VAL A 23 16.86 -1.07 1.46
N LEU A 24 16.87 -0.01 2.29
CA LEU A 24 17.99 0.94 2.36
C LEU A 24 19.03 0.59 3.44
N GLY A 25 18.58 -0.02 4.54
CA GLY A 25 19.40 -0.23 5.73
C GLY A 25 19.70 1.06 6.52
N HIS A 26 18.98 2.15 6.24
CA HIS A 26 19.04 3.42 6.95
C HIS A 26 17.71 4.17 6.84
N ARG A 27 17.56 5.26 7.60
CA ARG A 27 16.39 6.13 7.47
C ARG A 27 16.36 6.72 6.05
N PRO A 28 15.23 6.66 5.32
CA PRO A 28 15.14 7.19 3.96
C PRO A 28 15.30 8.71 3.95
N GLU A 29 16.20 9.18 3.08
CA GLU A 29 16.37 10.59 2.71
C GLU A 29 15.19 11.09 1.87
N SER A 30 15.09 12.41 1.67
CA SER A 30 13.93 12.99 0.98
C SER A 30 13.76 12.49 -0.47
N GLU A 31 14.85 12.15 -1.16
CA GLU A 31 14.82 11.67 -2.56
C GLU A 31 14.52 10.17 -2.69
N GLU A 32 14.78 9.40 -1.63
CA GLU A 32 14.55 7.96 -1.54
C GLU A 32 13.12 7.63 -1.08
N ARG A 33 12.36 8.63 -0.65
CA ARG A 33 10.97 8.45 -0.24
C ARG A 33 10.04 8.30 -1.46
N PRO A 34 8.98 7.49 -1.34
CA PRO A 34 8.02 7.34 -2.41
C PRO A 34 7.30 8.66 -2.69
N ARG A 35 7.06 8.89 -3.96
CA ARG A 35 6.18 9.92 -4.52
C ARG A 35 4.75 9.43 -4.44
N TRP A 36 4.10 9.76 -3.32
CA TRP A 36 2.71 9.41 -3.04
C TRP A 36 1.74 9.93 -4.13
N ASP A 37 2.08 11.03 -4.79
CA ASP A 37 1.37 11.52 -5.97
C ASP A 37 1.33 10.48 -7.11
N ARG A 38 2.42 9.76 -7.37
CA ARG A 38 2.48 8.73 -8.43
C ARG A 38 1.64 7.50 -8.11
N ILE A 39 1.49 7.15 -6.82
CA ILE A 39 0.63 6.05 -6.36
C ILE A 39 -0.85 6.37 -6.67
N LEU A 40 -1.27 7.61 -6.39
CA LEU A 40 -2.60 8.09 -6.75
C LEU A 40 -2.83 8.12 -8.26
N GLU A 41 -1.84 8.58 -9.03
CA GLU A 41 -1.90 8.59 -10.50
C GLU A 41 -2.07 7.17 -11.07
N TYR A 42 -1.23 6.23 -10.62
CA TYR A 42 -1.33 4.82 -11.01
C TYR A 42 -2.73 4.24 -10.79
N ALA A 43 -3.31 4.46 -9.59
CA ALA A 43 -4.65 3.96 -9.29
C ALA A 43 -5.70 4.59 -10.21
N ARG A 44 -5.64 5.90 -10.46
CA ARG A 44 -6.58 6.57 -11.37
C ARG A 44 -6.47 6.07 -12.81
N GLU A 45 -5.27 5.79 -13.28
CA GLU A 45 -5.04 5.38 -14.67
C GLU A 45 -5.36 3.90 -14.90
N ARG A 46 -4.96 3.02 -13.97
CA ARG A 46 -5.04 1.56 -14.16
C ARG A 46 -6.28 0.93 -13.53
N TRP A 47 -6.82 1.53 -12.48
CA TRP A 47 -8.03 1.04 -11.80
C TRP A 47 -9.26 1.87 -12.16
N GLY A 48 -9.05 3.14 -12.48
CA GLY A 48 -10.09 4.02 -12.99
C GLY A 48 -11.04 4.49 -11.90
N GLY A 49 -11.88 5.46 -12.28
CA GLY A 49 -12.95 5.95 -11.41
C GLY A 49 -12.51 6.93 -10.31
N GLU A 50 -13.32 7.03 -9.26
CA GLU A 50 -13.03 7.86 -8.09
C GLU A 50 -12.01 7.14 -7.20
N VAL A 51 -10.93 7.82 -6.81
CA VAL A 51 -9.92 7.25 -5.92
C VAL A 51 -9.99 7.93 -4.55
N ARG A 52 -10.13 7.13 -3.49
CA ARG A 52 -10.09 7.56 -2.09
C ARG A 52 -8.88 6.97 -1.40
N ALA A 53 -7.87 7.79 -1.15
CA ALA A 53 -6.66 7.33 -0.47
C ALA A 53 -6.68 7.64 1.02
N LEU A 54 -6.49 6.59 1.83
CA LEU A 54 -6.47 6.60 3.28
C LEU A 54 -5.06 6.24 3.73
N PHE A 55 -4.49 7.04 4.64
CA PHE A 55 -3.13 6.86 5.13
C PHE A 55 -3.13 6.70 6.64
N PHE A 56 -2.92 5.49 7.14
CA PHE A 56 -3.03 5.17 8.56
C PHE A 56 -1.74 5.52 9.30
N LEU A 57 -1.88 6.12 10.48
CA LEU A 57 -0.77 6.61 11.30
C LEU A 57 -1.00 6.25 12.76
N ASN A 58 0.04 5.76 13.44
CA ASN A 58 0.00 5.60 14.89
C ASN A 58 0.22 6.95 15.58
N ALA A 59 -0.79 7.39 16.32
CA ALA A 59 -0.80 8.61 17.11
C ALA A 59 -0.80 8.32 18.63
N SER A 60 -0.53 7.08 19.06
CA SER A 60 -0.59 6.69 20.48
C SER A 60 0.44 7.43 21.35
N SER A 61 1.53 7.94 20.75
CA SER A 61 2.51 8.80 21.44
C SER A 61 2.00 10.23 21.71
N GLY A 62 0.84 10.61 21.15
CA GLY A 62 0.33 11.98 21.17
C GLY A 62 1.03 12.94 20.20
N HIS A 63 2.00 12.46 19.42
CA HIS A 63 2.76 13.25 18.47
C HIS A 63 2.56 12.76 17.04
N LEU A 64 2.29 13.68 16.12
CA LEU A 64 2.18 13.44 14.68
C LEU A 64 3.17 14.30 13.90
N PRO A 65 3.77 13.79 12.81
CA PRO A 65 4.65 14.57 11.94
C PRO A 65 3.83 15.54 11.08
N MET A 66 3.44 16.69 11.64
CA MET A 66 2.47 17.59 11.02
C MET A 66 2.83 18.06 9.60
N ALA A 67 4.11 18.27 9.31
CA ALA A 67 4.55 18.62 7.96
C ALA A 67 4.25 17.51 6.93
N PHE A 68 4.44 16.25 7.34
CA PHE A 68 4.11 15.08 6.51
C PHE A 68 2.60 14.93 6.34
N VAL A 69 1.83 15.09 7.44
CA VAL A 69 0.35 15.06 7.40
C VAL A 69 -0.20 16.13 6.46
N GLN A 70 0.35 17.35 6.49
CA GLN A 70 -0.05 18.43 5.58
C GLN A 70 0.28 18.11 4.13
N ALA A 71 1.44 17.51 3.86
CA ALA A 71 1.81 17.06 2.53
C ALA A 71 0.84 16.00 1.98
N LEU A 72 0.48 15.00 2.80
CA LEU A 72 -0.52 13.98 2.45
C LEU A 72 -1.85 14.62 2.03
N VAL A 73 -2.37 15.54 2.84
CA VAL A 73 -3.63 16.26 2.53
C VAL A 73 -3.51 17.06 1.23
N ALA A 74 -2.39 17.76 1.02
CA ALA A 74 -2.16 18.53 -0.20
C ALA A 74 -2.11 17.66 -1.47
N MET A 75 -1.68 16.39 -1.33
CA MET A 75 -1.69 15.41 -2.43
C MET A 75 -3.05 14.72 -2.61
N GLY A 76 -4.01 14.92 -1.70
CA GLY A 76 -5.35 14.32 -1.77
C GLY A 76 -5.52 13.03 -0.97
N TYR A 77 -4.57 12.70 -0.08
CA TYR A 77 -4.75 11.63 0.90
C TYR A 77 -5.56 12.12 2.10
N THR A 78 -6.28 11.19 2.71
CA THR A 78 -6.93 11.37 4.02
C THR A 78 -6.07 10.70 5.09
N PRO A 79 -5.36 11.47 5.93
CA PRO A 79 -4.64 10.91 7.06
C PRO A 79 -5.62 10.36 8.10
N VAL A 80 -5.36 9.15 8.60
CA VAL A 80 -6.16 8.45 9.61
C VAL A 80 -5.28 8.20 10.84
N PRO A 81 -5.09 9.21 11.71
CA PRO A 81 -4.34 9.03 12.95
C PRO A 81 -5.17 8.24 13.97
N LEU A 82 -4.62 7.14 14.46
CA LEU A 82 -5.25 6.25 15.43
C LEU A 82 -4.42 6.15 16.70
N SER A 83 -5.08 6.07 17.85
CA SER A 83 -4.42 6.00 19.15
C SER A 83 -5.14 5.00 20.05
N SER A 84 -4.38 4.31 20.90
CA SER A 84 -4.94 3.51 21.99
C SER A 84 -4.24 3.83 23.31
N THR A 85 -4.98 3.68 24.40
CA THR A 85 -4.41 3.68 25.76
C THR A 85 -3.73 2.36 26.12
N ASN A 86 -4.01 1.29 25.36
CA ASN A 86 -3.36 0.00 25.55
C ASN A 86 -2.10 -0.07 24.66
N PRO A 87 -0.89 -0.20 25.23
CA PRO A 87 0.35 -0.20 24.45
C PRO A 87 0.53 -1.43 23.56
N ASN A 88 -0.26 -2.48 23.76
CA ASN A 88 -0.22 -3.70 22.95
C ASN A 88 -1.14 -3.63 21.73
N ASP A 89 -1.96 -2.59 21.61
CA ASP A 89 -2.83 -2.45 20.45
C ASP A 89 -2.01 -2.03 19.23
N LYS A 90 -2.00 -2.89 18.20
CA LYS A 90 -1.54 -2.53 16.87
C LYS A 90 -2.58 -1.63 16.19
N VAL A 91 -2.65 -0.36 16.59
CA VAL A 91 -3.75 0.54 16.23
C VAL A 91 -3.91 0.75 14.73
N VAL A 92 -2.81 0.73 13.97
CA VAL A 92 -2.82 0.86 12.51
C VAL A 92 -3.45 -0.40 11.89
N ASP A 93 -2.96 -1.58 12.23
CA ASP A 93 -3.49 -2.87 11.74
C ASP A 93 -4.99 -3.00 12.04
N ILE A 94 -5.40 -2.74 13.29
CA ILE A 94 -6.81 -2.79 13.71
C ILE A 94 -7.65 -1.78 12.91
N GLY A 95 -7.11 -0.59 12.65
CA GLY A 95 -7.76 0.45 11.86
C GLY A 95 -7.98 0.04 10.42
N ILE A 96 -6.95 -0.55 9.81
CA ILE A 96 -7.00 -1.04 8.43
C ILE A 96 -8.00 -2.19 8.32
N GLN A 97 -7.92 -3.20 9.18
CA GLN A 97 -8.86 -4.34 9.18
C GLN A 97 -10.31 -3.86 9.25
N ARG A 98 -10.64 -2.98 10.22
CA ARG A 98 -11.99 -2.40 10.34
C ARG A 98 -12.42 -1.59 9.11
N THR A 99 -11.46 -0.99 8.41
CA THR A 99 -11.74 -0.21 7.21
C THR A 99 -12.02 -1.13 6.02
N LEU A 100 -11.29 -2.23 5.89
CA LEU A 100 -11.55 -3.25 4.87
C LEU A 100 -12.92 -3.90 5.10
N ASP A 101 -13.24 -4.27 6.35
CA ASP A 101 -14.57 -4.79 6.73
C ASP A 101 -15.68 -3.80 6.36
N ALA A 102 -15.48 -2.50 6.64
CA ALA A 102 -16.45 -1.47 6.29
C ALA A 102 -16.61 -1.27 4.77
N ILE A 103 -15.53 -1.42 3.99
CA ILE A 103 -15.56 -1.38 2.52
C ILE A 103 -16.33 -2.59 1.96
N LEU A 104 -16.17 -3.76 2.58
CA LEU A 104 -16.94 -4.94 2.23
C LEU A 104 -18.43 -4.73 2.51
N ASP A 105 -18.77 -4.31 3.73
CA ASP A 105 -20.15 -4.11 4.20
C ASP A 105 -20.95 -3.09 3.39
N GLN A 106 -20.31 -2.00 2.94
CA GLN A 106 -20.99 -0.97 2.14
C GLN A 106 -21.37 -1.46 0.73
N GLY A 107 -20.80 -2.57 0.26
CA GLY A 107 -21.20 -3.21 -0.98
C GLY A 107 -20.63 -2.61 -2.27
N GLU A 108 -19.69 -1.67 -2.20
CA GLU A 108 -18.96 -1.13 -3.36
C GLU A 108 -17.52 -0.72 -3.02
N GLY A 109 -16.64 -0.78 -4.03
CA GLY A 109 -15.28 -0.28 -3.95
C GLY A 109 -14.21 -1.36 -4.12
N ASP A 110 -13.31 -1.16 -5.07
CA ASP A 110 -12.09 -1.94 -5.22
C ASP A 110 -11.02 -1.46 -4.23
N VAL A 111 -10.03 -2.30 -3.91
CA VAL A 111 -9.03 -1.98 -2.88
C VAL A 111 -7.62 -2.18 -3.38
N ILE A 112 -6.78 -1.16 -3.20
CA ILE A 112 -5.32 -1.28 -3.22
C ILE A 112 -4.82 -1.14 -1.78
N LEU A 113 -4.33 -2.24 -1.20
CA LEU A 113 -3.79 -2.29 0.16
C LEU A 113 -2.27 -2.17 0.13
N GLY A 114 -1.72 -1.12 0.74
CA GLY A 114 -0.28 -0.91 0.89
C GLY A 114 0.25 -1.57 2.15
N THR A 115 0.82 -2.77 2.01
CA THR A 115 1.34 -3.57 3.14
C THR A 115 2.33 -4.64 2.70
N HIS A 116 3.14 -5.12 3.63
CA HIS A 116 3.92 -6.36 3.52
C HIS A 116 3.43 -7.45 4.49
N ASP A 117 2.49 -7.12 5.39
CA ASP A 117 2.05 -7.99 6.48
C ASP A 117 0.91 -8.93 6.05
N ILE A 118 0.99 -10.19 6.49
CA ILE A 118 -0.01 -11.24 6.26
C ILE A 118 -1.26 -11.08 7.12
N ASP A 119 -1.19 -10.27 8.18
CA ASP A 119 -2.31 -10.08 9.14
C ASP A 119 -3.61 -9.54 8.51
N PHE A 120 -3.58 -9.07 7.26
CA PHE A 120 -4.73 -8.58 6.49
C PHE A 120 -5.33 -9.60 5.53
N LEU A 121 -4.72 -10.78 5.38
CA LEU A 121 -5.13 -11.80 4.42
C LEU A 121 -6.61 -12.20 4.56
N PRO A 122 -7.18 -12.42 5.77
CA PRO A 122 -8.60 -12.76 5.90
C PRO A 122 -9.54 -11.71 5.28
N GLN A 123 -9.26 -10.42 5.47
CA GLN A 123 -10.07 -9.36 4.87
C GLN A 123 -9.88 -9.27 3.36
N VAL A 124 -8.69 -9.61 2.86
CA VAL A 124 -8.42 -9.68 1.42
C VAL A 124 -9.20 -10.82 0.79
N GLU A 125 -9.23 -12.00 1.40
CA GLU A 125 -10.04 -13.15 0.97
C GLU A 125 -11.53 -12.76 0.90
N ASP A 126 -12.07 -12.16 1.97
CA ASP A 126 -13.48 -11.76 2.02
C ASP A 126 -13.84 -10.76 0.90
N LEU A 127 -12.93 -9.83 0.57
CA LEU A 127 -13.12 -8.88 -0.53
C LEU A 127 -13.11 -9.60 -1.90
N LEU A 128 -12.19 -10.54 -2.12
CA LEU A 128 -12.14 -11.32 -3.36
C LEU A 128 -13.41 -12.18 -3.55
N ASP A 129 -13.87 -12.84 -2.48
CA ASP A 129 -15.11 -13.62 -2.47
C ASP A 129 -16.34 -12.76 -2.80
N ALA A 130 -16.29 -11.47 -2.51
CA ALA A 130 -17.29 -10.47 -2.87
C ALA A 130 -17.11 -9.87 -4.28
N ASP A 131 -16.29 -10.49 -5.13
CA ASP A 131 -15.98 -10.07 -6.51
C ASP A 131 -15.37 -8.65 -6.58
N ARG A 132 -14.59 -8.27 -5.55
CA ARG A 132 -13.81 -7.02 -5.55
C ARG A 132 -12.48 -7.24 -6.25
N ARG A 133 -12.04 -6.22 -6.99
CA ARG A 133 -10.66 -6.16 -7.42
C ARG A 133 -9.79 -5.78 -6.21
N VAL A 134 -8.80 -6.61 -5.89
CA VAL A 134 -7.87 -6.37 -4.78
C VAL A 134 -6.43 -6.39 -5.25
N GLY A 135 -5.67 -5.36 -4.86
CA GLY A 135 -4.28 -5.19 -5.22
C GLY A 135 -3.42 -4.97 -3.98
N ILE A 136 -2.28 -5.64 -3.89
CA ILE A 136 -1.34 -5.48 -2.79
C ILE A 136 -0.18 -4.63 -3.29
N MET A 137 -0.07 -3.40 -2.78
CA MET A 137 1.03 -2.50 -3.07
C MET A 137 2.19 -2.75 -2.10
N CYS A 138 3.33 -3.20 -2.61
CA CYS A 138 4.46 -3.60 -1.77
C CYS A 138 5.81 -3.51 -2.51
N PHE A 139 6.88 -3.92 -1.84
CA PHE A 139 8.11 -4.42 -2.45
C PHE A 139 8.00 -5.94 -2.49
N ARG A 140 7.96 -6.53 -3.70
CA ARG A 140 7.59 -7.94 -3.89
C ARG A 140 8.45 -8.91 -3.09
N GLU A 141 9.73 -8.60 -2.89
CA GLU A 141 10.69 -9.47 -2.20
C GLU A 141 10.47 -9.55 -0.68
N PHE A 142 9.71 -8.60 -0.12
CA PHE A 142 9.38 -8.55 1.30
C PHE A 142 7.94 -8.89 1.58
N LEU A 143 7.13 -9.16 0.55
CA LEU A 143 5.77 -9.62 0.73
C LEU A 143 5.76 -11.05 1.28
N SER A 144 4.87 -11.32 2.24
CA SER A 144 4.67 -12.68 2.75
C SER A 144 4.35 -13.65 1.61
N ILE A 145 5.04 -14.80 1.59
CA ILE A 145 4.86 -15.86 0.57
C ILE A 145 3.42 -16.33 0.48
N ALA A 146 2.66 -16.25 1.59
CA ALA A 146 1.26 -16.63 1.61
C ALA A 146 0.42 -15.87 0.57
N PHE A 147 0.71 -14.58 0.31
CA PHE A 147 -0.02 -13.83 -0.73
C PHE A 147 0.23 -14.37 -2.14
N ASN A 148 1.33 -15.09 -2.39
CA ASN A 148 1.57 -15.70 -3.69
C ASN A 148 0.58 -16.84 -3.99
N ASP A 149 0.10 -17.54 -2.97
CA ASP A 149 -0.89 -18.60 -3.13
C ASP A 149 -2.25 -18.04 -3.60
N PHE A 150 -2.52 -16.76 -3.32
CA PHE A 150 -3.76 -16.05 -3.69
C PHE A 150 -3.64 -15.24 -4.99
N VAL A 151 -2.47 -15.24 -5.64
CA VAL A 151 -2.34 -14.62 -6.97
C VAL A 151 -3.24 -15.33 -7.98
N ASP A 152 -3.33 -16.66 -7.90
CA ASP A 152 -4.24 -17.45 -8.73
C ASP A 152 -5.73 -17.20 -8.39
N GLU A 153 -6.00 -16.68 -7.18
CA GLU A 153 -7.34 -16.29 -6.72
C GLU A 153 -7.73 -14.86 -7.10
N GLY A 154 -6.83 -14.13 -7.78
CA GLY A 154 -7.13 -12.84 -8.40
C GLY A 154 -6.49 -11.62 -7.74
N ILE A 155 -5.63 -11.81 -6.73
CA ILE A 155 -4.85 -10.70 -6.18
C ILE A 155 -3.87 -10.15 -7.21
N GLU A 156 -3.85 -8.83 -7.38
CA GLU A 156 -2.82 -8.12 -8.12
C GLU A 156 -1.68 -7.68 -7.20
N ILE A 157 -0.50 -8.28 -7.31
CA ILE A 157 0.69 -7.76 -6.64
C ILE A 157 1.26 -6.59 -7.44
N ILE A 158 1.37 -5.42 -6.82
CA ILE A 158 1.78 -4.17 -7.45
C ILE A 158 3.03 -3.64 -6.74
N ASP A 159 4.16 -3.69 -7.44
CA ASP A 159 5.43 -3.21 -6.95
C ASP A 159 5.51 -1.67 -6.97
N MET A 160 5.88 -1.08 -5.84
CA MET A 160 5.95 0.37 -5.70
C MET A 160 6.96 1.04 -6.65
N GLU A 161 8.07 0.40 -6.97
CA GLU A 161 9.11 0.98 -7.83
C GLU A 161 8.92 0.59 -9.30
N TYR A 162 8.65 -0.69 -9.58
CA TYR A 162 8.62 -1.21 -10.94
C TYR A 162 7.27 -0.99 -11.63
N ASP A 163 6.15 -1.11 -10.90
CA ASP A 163 4.82 -0.94 -11.49
C ASP A 163 4.29 0.49 -11.30
N MET A 164 4.40 1.05 -10.09
CA MET A 164 3.89 2.40 -9.80
C MET A 164 4.90 3.51 -10.07
N HIS A 165 6.17 3.16 -10.33
CA HIS A 165 7.26 4.12 -10.51
C HIS A 165 7.33 5.17 -9.40
N ALA A 166 7.07 4.79 -8.14
CA ALA A 166 6.93 5.74 -7.05
C ALA A 166 8.26 6.41 -6.63
N PHE A 167 9.42 5.97 -7.12
CA PHE A 167 10.71 6.48 -6.67
C PHE A 167 11.40 7.37 -7.71
N GLN A 168 12.17 8.35 -7.24
CA GLN A 168 12.95 9.25 -8.10
C GLN A 168 14.32 8.67 -8.45
N VAL A 169 14.85 7.84 -7.55
CA VAL A 169 16.13 7.15 -7.68
C VAL A 169 15.88 5.64 -7.63
N PRO A 170 16.66 4.83 -8.34
CA PRO A 170 16.59 3.38 -8.21
C PRO A 170 16.97 2.96 -6.79
N LEU A 171 16.22 2.02 -6.22
CA LEU A 171 16.47 1.51 -4.88
C LEU A 171 17.53 0.40 -4.92
N PRO A 172 18.37 0.26 -3.87
CA PRO A 172 19.44 -0.73 -3.82
C PRO A 172 18.93 -2.13 -3.44
N ARG A 173 17.91 -2.62 -4.17
CA ARG A 173 17.31 -3.94 -3.94
C ARG A 173 17.43 -4.85 -5.16
N LEU A 174 17.39 -6.15 -4.92
CA LEU A 174 17.34 -7.16 -5.97
C LEU A 174 15.89 -7.45 -6.31
N HIS A 175 15.59 -7.51 -7.59
CA HIS A 175 14.27 -7.85 -8.10
C HIS A 175 14.32 -9.13 -8.91
N ILE A 176 13.38 -10.03 -8.65
CA ILE A 176 13.20 -11.23 -9.46
C ILE A 176 12.41 -10.82 -10.70
N ILE A 177 13.10 -10.73 -11.83
CA ILE A 177 12.50 -10.41 -13.14
C ILE A 177 11.96 -11.72 -13.75
N PRO A 178 10.65 -11.84 -14.03
CA PRO A 178 10.11 -12.94 -14.80
C PRO A 178 10.80 -13.05 -16.16
N LEU A 179 11.10 -14.28 -16.60
CA LEU A 179 11.90 -14.48 -17.82
C LEU A 179 11.22 -13.92 -19.08
N ASP A 180 9.89 -13.91 -19.10
CA ASP A 180 9.07 -13.32 -20.17
C ASP A 180 9.06 -11.78 -20.16
N GLU A 181 9.36 -11.15 -19.02
CA GLU A 181 9.55 -9.70 -18.88
C GLU A 181 11.02 -9.28 -19.06
N PHE A 182 11.95 -10.23 -19.09
CA PHE A 182 13.38 -9.96 -19.16
C PHE A 182 13.78 -9.31 -20.49
N ASP A 183 14.23 -8.05 -20.40
CA ASP A 183 14.82 -7.31 -21.50
C ASP A 183 16.31 -7.07 -21.24
N PRO A 184 17.23 -7.80 -21.91
CA PRO A 184 18.66 -7.65 -21.71
C PRO A 184 19.19 -6.26 -22.07
N THR A 185 18.45 -5.47 -22.87
CA THR A 185 18.87 -4.11 -23.25
C THR A 185 18.80 -3.11 -22.09
N LYS A 186 18.05 -3.45 -21.02
CA LYS A 186 17.93 -2.62 -19.81
C LYS A 186 19.11 -2.78 -18.84
N ILE A 187 19.98 -3.75 -19.04
CA ILE A 187 21.10 -4.08 -18.13
C ILE A 187 22.49 -3.97 -18.79
N ILE A 188 22.57 -3.60 -20.08
CA ILE A 188 23.82 -3.44 -20.84
C ILE A 188 24.14 -1.97 -21.13
#